data_AF-E5C3Y4-F1
#
_entry.id   AF-E5C3Y4-F1
#
_cell.length_a   1.000
_cell.length_b   1.000
_cell.length_c   1.000
_cell.angle_alpha   90.00
_cell.angle_beta   90.00
_cell.angle_gamma   90.00
#
_symmetry.space_group_name_H-M   'P 1'
#
loop_
_entity.id
_entity.type
_entity.pdbx_description
1 polymer ?
#
loop_
_entity_poly.entity_id
_entity_poly.type
_entity_poly.pdbx_seq_one_letter_code
_entity_poly.pdbx_strand_id
1 'polypeptide(L)' 'MKHLKFLFPVLLCTLLLGLSSCKETNADRLRAMRGDWVSVKNRPAFTLFEENGHYRVTTYRKTYRGTIQTETYQISE' A
#
# COMPACT_ATOMS: atom_id res chain seq x y z
N MET A 1 26.91 35.74 19.59
CA MET A 1 26.60 34.37 19.11
C MET A 1 25.67 33.61 20.07
N LYS A 2 24.44 34.09 20.32
CA LYS A 2 23.49 33.44 21.26
C LYS A 2 22.24 32.89 20.55
N HIS A 3 21.80 33.52 19.46
CA HIS A 3 20.64 33.07 18.66
C HIS A 3 20.88 31.80 17.82
N LEU A 4 22.12 31.56 17.38
CA LEU A 4 22.46 30.36 16.60
C LEU A 4 22.28 29.06 17.42
N LYS A 5 22.42 29.15 18.75
CA LYS A 5 22.26 28.04 19.69
C LYS A 5 20.80 27.58 19.86
N PHE A 6 19.81 28.44 19.59
CA PHE A 6 18.38 28.09 19.66
C PHE A 6 17.80 27.68 18.31
N LEU A 7 18.34 28.17 17.21
CA LEU A 7 17.93 27.76 15.86
C LEU A 7 18.26 26.30 15.58
N PHE A 8 19.43 25.83 16.02
CA PHE A 8 19.87 24.45 15.81
C PHE A 8 18.93 23.38 16.42
N PRO A 9 18.53 23.46 17.71
CA PRO A 9 17.63 22.48 18.30
C PRO A 9 16.22 22.53 17.69
N VAL A 10 15.71 23.72 17.35
CA VAL A 10 14.38 23.84 16.71
C VAL A 10 14.39 23.22 15.31
N LEU A 11 15.44 23.48 14.52
CA LEU A 11 15.60 22.89 13.19
C LEU A 11 15.74 21.37 13.26
N LEU A 12 16.51 20.86 14.23
CA LEU A 12 16.66 19.42 14.48
C LEU A 12 15.33 18.77 14.89
N CYS A 13 14.53 19.41 15.75
CA CYS A 13 13.19 18.94 16.13
C CYS A 13 12.25 18.87 14.92
N THR A 14 12.26 19.88 14.03
CA THR A 14 11.44 19.86 12.82
C THR A 14 11.85 18.75 11.84
N LEU A 15 13.15 18.47 11.72
CA LEU A 15 13.68 17.36 10.91
C LEU A 15 13.28 15.99 11.48
N LEU A 16 13.39 15.80 12.79
CA LEU A 16 12.99 14.54 13.45
C LEU A 16 11.48 14.27 13.37
N LEU A 17 10.66 15.31 13.49
CA LEU A 17 9.20 15.21 13.29
C LEU A 17 8.85 14.92 11.84
N GLY A 18 9.52 15.57 10.88
CA GLY A 18 9.33 15.31 9.44
C GLY A 18 9.74 13.90 9.02
N LEU A 19 10.84 13.39 9.57
CA LEU A 19 11.32 12.01 9.31
C LEU A 19 10.41 10.95 9.96
N SER A 20 9.76 11.27 11.07
CA SER A 20 8.82 10.35 11.74
C SER A 20 7.44 10.33 11.07
N SER A 21 7.05 11.41 10.40
CA SER A 21 5.76 11.52 9.70
C SER A 21 5.73 10.78 8.36
N CYS A 22 6.88 10.44 7.78
CA CYS A 22 6.99 9.72 6.50
C CYS A 22 7.18 8.21 6.71
N LYS A 23 6.46 7.63 7.66
CA LYS A 23 6.36 6.17 7.81
C LYS A 23 5.10 5.68 7.09
N GLU A 24 5.18 5.63 5.76
CA GLU A 24 4.20 4.88 4.98
C GLU A 24 4.44 3.38 5.25
N THR A 25 3.53 2.75 6.00
CA THR A 25 3.60 1.31 6.30
C THR A 25 3.05 0.51 5.12
N ASN A 26 3.50 -0.75 4.93
CA ASN A 26 2.92 -1.62 3.90
C ASN A 26 1.39 -1.77 4.06
N ALA A 27 0.91 -1.79 5.31
CA ALA A 27 -0.51 -1.80 5.61
C ALA A 27 -1.23 -0.54 5.08
N ASP A 28 -0.67 0.65 5.26
CA ASP A 28 -1.26 1.89 4.72
C ASP A 28 -1.26 1.93 3.19
N ARG A 29 -0.24 1.34 2.56
CA ARG A 29 -0.22 1.18 1.09
C ARG A 29 -1.32 0.24 0.62
N LEU A 30 -1.51 -0.89 1.31
CA LEU A 30 -2.58 -1.84 0.99
C LEU A 30 -3.97 -1.23 1.25
N ARG A 31 -4.13 -0.40 2.29
CA ARG A 31 -5.35 0.40 2.50
C ARG A 31 -5.62 1.32 1.33
N ALA A 32 -4.61 2.06 0.89
CA ALA A 32 -4.73 2.99 -0.23
C ALA A 32 -5.01 2.27 -1.57
N MET A 33 -4.52 1.04 -1.73
CA MET A 33 -4.73 0.23 -2.93
C MET A 33 -6.05 -0.56 -2.92
N ARG A 34 -6.85 -0.50 -1.86
CA ARG A 34 -8.10 -1.28 -1.76
C ARG A 34 -9.09 -0.91 -2.87
N GLY A 35 -9.72 -1.92 -3.48
CA GLY A 35 -10.76 -1.74 -4.51
C GLY A 35 -10.52 -2.58 -5.76
N ASP A 36 -11.25 -2.26 -6.81
CA ASP A 36 -11.18 -2.93 -8.11
C ASP A 36 -10.07 -2.35 -8.97
N TRP A 37 -9.20 -3.23 -9.45
CA TRP A 37 -8.09 -2.90 -10.34
C TRP A 37 -8.39 -3.34 -11.75
N VAL A 38 -8.52 -2.36 -12.63
CA VAL A 38 -8.63 -2.60 -14.07
C VAL A 38 -7.24 -2.68 -14.67
N SER A 39 -7.00 -3.75 -15.41
CA SER A 39 -5.76 -3.94 -16.14
C SER A 39 -5.74 -3.08 -17.41
N VAL A 40 -4.69 -2.29 -17.56
CA VAL A 40 -4.48 -1.42 -18.74
C VAL A 40 -3.91 -2.21 -19.94
N LYS A 41 -3.32 -3.39 -19.71
CA LYS A 41 -2.65 -4.20 -20.74
C LYS A 41 -2.82 -5.67 -20.45
N ASN A 42 -3.62 -6.41 -21.24
CA ASN A 42 -3.80 -7.88 -21.30
C ASN A 42 -3.41 -8.75 -20.08
N ARG A 43 -3.52 -8.20 -18.87
CA ARG A 43 -3.30 -8.82 -17.57
C ARG A 43 -4.67 -8.97 -16.92
N PRO A 44 -4.86 -9.95 -16.04
CA PRO A 44 -6.15 -10.13 -15.38
C PRO A 44 -6.46 -8.94 -14.46
N ALA A 45 -7.71 -8.50 -14.47
CA ALA A 45 -8.25 -7.60 -13.45
C ALA A 45 -8.35 -8.34 -12.11
N PHE A 46 -8.23 -7.60 -11.01
CA PHE A 46 -8.32 -8.16 -9.68
C PHE A 46 -8.95 -7.17 -8.70
N THR A 47 -9.46 -7.67 -7.60
CA THR A 47 -10.03 -6.88 -6.51
C THR A 47 -9.19 -7.10 -5.25
N LEU A 48 -8.70 -6.01 -4.66
CA LEU A 48 -7.99 -6.02 -3.38
C LEU A 48 -8.95 -5.61 -2.27
N PHE A 49 -9.10 -6.44 -1.24
CA PHE A 49 -9.93 -6.14 -0.08
C PHE A 49 -9.30 -6.66 1.20
N GLU A 50 -9.78 -6.12 2.32
CA GLU A 50 -9.39 -6.54 3.66
C GLU A 50 -10.47 -7.48 4.21
N GLU A 51 -10.04 -8.63 4.71
CA GLU A 51 -10.90 -9.63 5.35
C GLU A 51 -10.19 -10.19 6.59
N ASN A 52 -10.85 -10.10 7.75
CA ASN A 52 -10.33 -10.60 9.04
C ASN A 52 -8.94 -10.05 9.42
N GLY A 53 -8.63 -8.80 9.05
CA GLY A 53 -7.33 -8.16 9.32
C GLY A 53 -6.21 -8.60 8.37
N HIS A 54 -6.52 -9.42 7.37
CA HIS A 54 -5.60 -9.80 6.30
C HIS A 54 -6.05 -9.21 4.97
N TYR A 55 -5.09 -8.84 4.12
CA TYR A 55 -5.40 -8.42 2.76
C TYR A 55 -5.52 -9.64 1.85
N ARG A 56 -6.55 -9.62 1.02
CA ARG A 56 -6.84 -10.67 0.04
C ARG A 56 -7.02 -10.07 -1.33
N VAL A 57 -6.56 -10.81 -2.33
CA VAL A 57 -6.71 -10.48 -3.74
C VAL A 57 -7.54 -11.55 -4.41
N THR A 58 -8.64 -11.15 -5.03
CA THR A 58 -9.41 -12.01 -5.92
C THR A 58 -9.12 -11.64 -7.35
N THR A 59 -8.76 -12.62 -8.17
CA THR A 59 -8.46 -12.44 -9.60
C THR A 59 -9.30 -13.38 -10.45
N TYR A 60 -9.57 -12.95 -11.68
CA TYR A 60 -10.30 -13.73 -12.66
C TYR A 60 -9.35 -14.20 -13.75
N ARG A 61 -9.13 -15.52 -13.80
CA ARG A 61 -8.25 -16.14 -14.79
C ARG A 61 -9.06 -16.92 -15.80
N LYS A 62 -8.87 -16.59 -17.08
CA LYS A 62 -9.40 -17.39 -18.18
C LYS A 62 -8.47 -18.57 -18.45
N THR A 63 -8.98 -19.77 -18.34
CA THR A 63 -8.27 -20.99 -18.71
C THR A 63 -8.12 -21.12 -20.23
N TYR A 64 -7.22 -21.98 -20.71
CA TYR A 64 -7.08 -22.25 -22.15
C TYR A 64 -8.39 -22.73 -22.80
N ARG A 65 -9.24 -23.43 -22.02
CA ARG A 65 -10.55 -23.91 -22.44
C ARG A 65 -11.65 -22.84 -22.45
N GLY A 66 -11.31 -21.59 -22.11
CA GLY A 66 -12.24 -20.48 -22.10
C GLY A 66 -13.09 -20.34 -20.84
N THR A 67 -13.00 -21.27 -19.89
CA THR A 67 -13.66 -21.18 -18.57
C THR A 67 -12.99 -20.09 -17.73
N ILE A 68 -13.80 -19.25 -17.08
CA ILE A 68 -13.33 -18.25 -16.11
C ILE A 68 -13.24 -18.92 -14.74
N GLN A 69 -12.06 -18.88 -14.14
CA GLN A 69 -11.80 -19.32 -12.77
C GLN A 69 -11.59 -18.10 -11.89
N THR A 70 -12.18 -18.13 -10.70
CA THR A 70 -11.98 -17.11 -9.67
C THR A 70 -11.01 -17.67 -8.64
N GLU A 71 -9.89 -17.01 -8.45
CA GLU A 71 -8.85 -17.41 -7.50
C GLU A 71 -8.69 -16.31 -6.45
N THR A 72 -8.64 -16.70 -5.17
CA THR A 72 -8.45 -15.76 -4.05
C THR A 72 -7.17 -16.12 -3.31
N TYR A 73 -6.27 -15.15 -3.20
CA TYR A 73 -4.98 -15.28 -2.53
C TYR A 73 -4.93 -14.37 -1.32
N GLN A 74 -4.25 -14.82 -0.26
CA GLN A 74 -3.93 -13.97 0.89
C GLN A 74 -2.56 -13.32 0.67
N ILE A 75 -2.45 -12.03 0.99
CA ILE A 75 -1.19 -11.29 0.96
C ILE A 75 -0.49 -11.49 2.30
N SER A 76 0.74 -12.02 2.24
CA SER A 76 1.71 -11.99 3.34
C SER A 76 2.66 -10.80 3.14
N GLU A 77 2.98 -10.09 4.23
CA GLU A 77 4.00 -9.02 4.25
C GLU A 77 5.43 -9.57 4.11
#